data_AF-A0A3Q7SHH3-F1
#
_entry.id   AF-A0A3Q7SHH3-F1
#
_cell.length_a   1.000
_cell.length_b   1.000
_cell.length_c   1.000
_cell.angle_alpha   90.00
_cell.angle_beta   90.00
_cell.angle_gamma   90.00
#
_symmetry.space_group_name_H-M   'P 1'
#
loop_
_entity.id
_entity.type
_entity.pdbx_description
1 polymer ?
#
loop_
_entity_poly.entity_id
_entity_poly.type
_entity_poly.pdbx_seq_one_letter_code
_entity_poly.pdbx_strand_id
1 'polypeptide(L)' 'EKVFQRFEEPCIKTFSPLPTTPSFCLVQVSQAAADLKQFCLQNAQHDPLLTGVSSSTNPFRPQKVCSFL' A
#
# COMPACT_ATOMS: atom_id res chain seq x y z
N GLU A 1 -6.40 -0.80 -13.46
CA GLU A 1 -7.56 -0.17 -12.77
C GLU A 1 -8.88 -0.95 -12.96
N LYS A 2 -8.86 -2.30 -12.94
CA LYS A 2 -10.10 -3.12 -13.02
C LYS A 2 -10.27 -4.09 -11.85
N VAL A 3 -9.23 -4.20 -11.01
CA VAL A 3 -9.19 -5.11 -9.86
C VAL A 3 -10.08 -4.61 -8.71
N PHE A 4 -10.19 -3.29 -8.54
CA PHE A 4 -11.01 -2.67 -7.50
C PHE A 4 -12.50 -2.60 -7.83
N GLN A 5 -12.88 -2.33 -9.08
CA GLN A 5 -14.29 -2.35 -9.49
C GLN A 5 -14.94 -3.72 -9.28
N ARG A 6 -14.16 -4.81 -9.26
CA ARG A 6 -14.69 -6.16 -9.03
C ARG A 6 -15.14 -6.41 -7.58
N PHE A 7 -14.74 -5.56 -6.64
CA PHE A 7 -15.18 -5.63 -5.25
C PHE A 7 -16.43 -4.78 -4.96
N GLU A 8 -16.91 -3.98 -5.91
CA GLU A 8 -18.04 -3.07 -5.72
C GLU A 8 -19.42 -3.75 -5.88
N GLU A 9 -19.48 -4.96 -6.45
CA GLU A 9 -20.70 -5.77 -6.55
C GLU A 9 -20.37 -7.22 -6.15
N PRO A 10 -21.03 -7.90 -5.17
CA PRO A 10 -22.09 -7.54 -4.23
C PRO A 10 -21.76 -8.01 -2.80
N CYS A 11 -21.08 -7.22 -1.97
CA CYS A 11 -20.97 -7.54 -0.52
C CYS A 11 -22.25 -7.17 0.26
N ILE A 12 -23.29 -6.72 -0.46
CA ILE A 12 -24.65 -6.52 0.05
C ILE A 12 -25.45 -7.79 -0.25
N LYS A 13 -25.25 -8.90 0.47
CA LYS A 13 -26.28 -9.96 0.62
C LYS A 13 -25.97 -11.13 1.55
N THR A 14 -24.84 -11.18 2.25
CA THR A 14 -24.61 -12.27 3.23
C THR A 14 -23.98 -11.77 4.51
N PHE A 15 -24.73 -10.94 5.24
CA PHE A 15 -24.57 -10.85 6.68
C PHE A 15 -25.95 -11.12 7.30
N SER A 16 -26.25 -12.40 7.52
CA SER A 16 -27.30 -12.79 8.45
C SER A 16 -27.01 -12.18 9.83
N PRO A 17 -28.03 -11.78 10.61
CA PRO A 17 -27.80 -11.05 11.85
C PRO A 17 -27.30 -12.01 12.93
N LEU A 18 -25.98 -12.05 13.18
CA LEU A 18 -25.41 -12.62 14.40
C LEU A 18 -25.15 -11.48 15.40
N PRO A 19 -25.83 -11.44 16.56
CA PRO A 19 -25.92 -10.24 17.40
C PRO A 19 -24.79 -10.08 18.43
N THR A 20 -23.53 -10.38 18.12
CA THR A 20 -22.46 -10.39 19.15
C THR A 20 -21.11 -9.79 18.78
N THR A 21 -20.98 -9.03 17.69
CA THR A 21 -19.77 -8.22 17.48
C THR A 21 -20.10 -6.76 17.72
N PRO A 22 -19.38 -6.04 18.62
CA PRO A 22 -19.63 -4.62 18.82
C PRO A 22 -19.54 -3.90 17.48
N SER A 23 -20.33 -2.84 17.32
CA SER A 23 -20.37 -1.94 16.15
C SER A 23 -19.06 -1.16 15.96
N PHE A 24 -17.91 -1.82 16.15
CA PHE A 24 -16.60 -1.36 15.75
C PHE A 24 -16.58 -1.39 14.23
N CYS A 25 -17.14 -0.31 13.68
CA CYS A 25 -17.20 0.12 12.31
C CYS A 25 -16.59 -0.89 11.34
N LEU A 26 -17.46 -1.72 10.76
CA LEU A 26 -17.17 -2.50 9.57
C LEU A 26 -16.76 -1.51 8.47
N VAL A 27 -15.50 -1.07 8.49
CA VAL A 27 -14.92 -0.30 7.38
C VAL A 27 -15.12 -1.19 6.18
N GLN A 28 -15.92 -0.72 5.22
CA GLN A 28 -16.20 -1.47 4.01
C GLN A 28 -14.85 -1.89 3.42
N VAL A 29 -14.68 -3.17 3.11
CA VAL A 29 -13.39 -3.69 2.61
C VAL A 29 -12.94 -2.88 1.37
N SER A 30 -13.90 -2.41 0.58
CA SER A 30 -13.70 -1.45 -0.51
C SER A 30 -13.06 -0.14 -0.05
N GLN A 31 -13.56 0.47 1.03
CA GLN A 31 -13.02 1.70 1.61
C GLN A 31 -11.61 1.49 2.19
N ALA A 32 -11.40 0.45 3.00
CA ALA A 32 -10.08 0.15 3.55
C ALA A 32 -9.04 -0.08 2.44
N ALA A 33 -9.44 -0.76 1.36
CA ALA A 33 -8.56 -1.00 0.23
C ALA A 33 -8.30 0.27 -0.60
N ALA A 34 -9.28 1.18 -0.72
CA ALA A 34 -9.10 2.48 -1.37
C ALA A 34 -8.12 3.37 -0.59
N ASP A 35 -8.26 3.41 0.73
CA ASP A 35 -7.38 4.17 1.62
C ASP A 35 -5.94 3.64 1.56
N LEU A 36 -5.78 2.30 1.57
CA LEU A 36 -4.47 1.67 1.41
C LEU A 36 -3.84 2.01 0.06
N LYS A 37 -4.61 1.94 -1.04
CA LYS A 37 -4.13 2.31 -2.37
C LYS A 37 -3.67 3.77 -2.40
N GLN A 38 -4.46 4.67 -1.82
CA GLN A 38 -4.13 6.09 -1.77
C GLN A 38 -2.83 6.32 -0.99
N PHE A 39 -2.68 5.69 0.17
CA PHE A 39 -1.46 5.75 0.96
C PHE A 39 -0.24 5.27 0.16
N CYS A 40 -0.35 4.13 -0.51
CA CYS A 40 0.74 3.61 -1.34
C CYS A 40 1.09 4.58 -2.48
N LEU A 41 0.11 5.17 -3.15
CA LEU A 41 0.35 6.13 -4.24
C LEU A 41 1.06 7.40 -3.76
N GLN A 42 0.68 7.92 -2.59
CA GLN A 42 1.29 9.10 -2.00
C GLN A 42 2.75 8.85 -1.60
N ASN A 43 3.06 7.65 -1.12
CA ASN A 43 4.39 7.31 -0.62
C ASN A 43 5.29 6.62 -1.66
N ALA A 44 4.75 6.19 -2.79
CA ALA A 44 5.49 5.43 -3.81
C ALA A 44 6.73 6.17 -4.32
N GLN A 45 6.67 7.50 -4.43
CA GLN A 45 7.80 8.31 -4.90
C GLN A 45 8.94 8.38 -3.86
N HIS A 46 8.62 8.15 -2.60
CA HIS A 46 9.56 8.22 -1.48
C HIS A 46 10.15 6.84 -1.14
N ASP A 47 9.62 5.76 -1.74
CA ASP A 47 10.13 4.41 -1.57
C ASP A 47 11.35 4.20 -2.49
N PRO A 48 12.57 4.10 -1.94
CA PRO A 48 13.80 3.89 -2.70
C PRO A 48 13.81 2.61 -3.54
N LEU A 49 12.98 1.62 -3.17
CA LEU A 49 12.88 0.35 -3.88
C LEU A 49 11.99 0.45 -5.12
N LEU A 50 11.04 1.39 -5.13
CA LEU A 50 10.16 1.63 -6.27
C LEU A 50 10.76 2.65 -7.25
N THR A 51 11.36 3.73 -6.74
CA THR A 51 11.95 4.79 -7.60
C THR A 51 13.42 4.53 -7.95
N GLY A 52 14.08 3.65 -7.21
CA GLY A 52 15.51 3.46 -7.30
C GLY A 52 16.28 4.62 -6.64
N VAL A 53 17.52 4.35 -6.26
CA VAL A 53 18.44 5.36 -5.73
C VAL A 53 19.73 5.38 -6.51
N SER A 54 20.36 6.56 -6.56
CA SER A 54 21.67 6.70 -7.19
C SER A 54 22.70 5.89 -6.42
N SER A 55 23.81 5.54 -7.09
CA SER A 55 24.85 4.74 -6.45
C SER A 55 25.52 5.45 -5.27
N SER A 56 25.50 6.79 -5.24
CA SER A 56 26.09 7.59 -4.17
C SER A 56 25.19 7.76 -2.95
N THR A 57 23.86 7.70 -3.12
CA THR A 57 22.90 7.81 -2.01
C THR A 57 22.46 6.47 -1.44
N ASN A 58 22.86 5.35 -2.06
CA ASN A 58 22.57 4.02 -1.55
C ASN A 58 23.50 3.64 -0.39
N PRO A 59 23.00 3.50 0.85
CA PRO A 59 23.82 3.18 2.03
C PRO A 59 24.38 1.74 2.01
N PHE A 60 23.83 0.86 1.17
CA PHE A 60 24.31 -0.51 1.00
C PHE A 60 25.40 -0.63 -0.07
N ARG A 61 25.69 0.43 -0.84
CA ARG A 61 26.81 0.42 -1.77
C ARG A 61 28.10 0.86 -1.06
N PRO A 62 29.19 0.08 -1.15
CA PRO A 62 30.50 0.53 -0.72
C PRO A 62 30.88 1.81 -1.46
N GLN A 63 31.35 2.83 -0.74
CA GLN A 63 31.87 4.04 -1.35
C GLN A 63 33.10 3.67 -2.19
N LYS A 64 33.06 3.99 -3.49
CA LYS A 64 34.26 3.96 -4.32
C LYS A 64 35.15 5.12 -3.89
N VAL A 65 36.00 4.90 -2.92
CA VAL A 65 37.13 5.80 -2.67
C VAL A 65 38.07 5.66 -3.85
N CYS A 66 38.14 6.68 -4.72
CA CYS A 66 39.21 6.78 -5.69
C CYS A 66 40.50 7.05 -4.92
N SER A 67 41.29 6.01 -4.67
CA SER A 67 42.67 6.16 -4.24
C SER A 67 43.45 6.74 -5.42
N PHE A 68 43.91 8.00 -5.29
CA PHE A 68 44.94 8.50 -6.18
C PHE A 68 46.25 7.78 -5.80
N LEU A 69 46.68 6.84 -6.64
CA LEU A 69 48.01 6.23 -6.62
C LEU A 69 48.97 7.10 -7.43
#